data_AF-A0A2P7S1A7-F1
#
_entry.id   AF-A0A2P7S1A7-F1
#
_cell.length_a   1.000
_cell.length_b   1.000
_cell.length_c   1.000
_cell.angle_alpha   90.00
_cell.angle_beta   90.00
_cell.angle_gamma   90.00
#
_symmetry.space_group_name_H-M   'P 1'
#
loop_
_entity.id
_entity.type
_entity.pdbx_description
1 polymer ?
#
loop_
_entity_poly.entity_id
_entity_poly.type
_entity_poly.pdbx_seq_one_letter_code
_entity_poly.pdbx_strand_id
1 'polypeptide(L)' 'MDAITEARSVPAPTHAASEFFAYETECRNALRPLLTSLLDMAESAGWNRRTAASTLMFLAAQNLSAASAASAGG' A
#
# COMPACT_ATOMS: atom_id res chain seq x y z
N MET A 1 -8.05 16.15 16.54
CA MET A 1 -8.28 14.81 15.97
C MET A 1 -7.82 14.91 14.51
N ASP A 2 -6.53 15.07 14.24
CA ASP A 2 -6.05 15.62 12.94
C ASP A 2 -4.74 14.97 12.43
N ALA A 3 -4.31 13.85 13.00
CA ALA A 3 -3.05 13.21 12.60
C ALA A 3 -3.13 12.41 11.28
N ILE A 4 -4.32 12.26 10.68
CA ILE A 4 -4.55 11.39 9.51
C ILE A 4 -4.45 12.10 8.16
N THR A 5 -4.25 13.43 8.12
CA THR A 5 -4.35 14.19 6.85
C THR A 5 -3.01 14.49 6.16
N GLU A 6 -1.87 14.41 6.88
CA GLU A 6 -0.55 14.71 6.29
C GLU A 6 0.07 13.53 5.53
N ALA A 7 -0.49 12.33 5.65
CA ALA A 7 -0.04 11.14 4.93
C ALA A 7 -0.79 10.94 3.59
N ARG A 8 -1.32 12.00 2.98
CA ARG A 8 -2.33 11.88 1.90
C ARG A 8 -1.76 11.47 0.53
N SER A 9 -0.45 11.51 0.31
CA SER A 9 0.08 11.32 -1.05
C SER A 9 1.36 10.51 -1.10
N VAL A 10 1.37 9.52 -1.99
CA VAL A 10 2.57 8.78 -2.38
C VAL A 10 3.37 9.67 -3.34
N PRO A 11 4.66 9.96 -3.08
CA PRO A 11 5.48 10.72 -4.02
C PRO A 11 5.58 10.02 -5.37
N ALA A 12 5.64 10.81 -6.45
CA ALA A 12 5.85 10.28 -7.79
C ALA A 12 7.22 9.59 -7.89
N PRO A 13 7.35 8.50 -8.66
CA PRO A 13 8.62 7.82 -8.85
C PRO A 13 9.64 8.73 -9.54
N THR A 14 10.90 8.68 -9.11
CA THR A 14 11.99 9.44 -9.75
C THR A 14 12.77 8.59 -10.76
N HIS A 15 12.82 7.28 -10.55
CA HIS A 15 13.40 6.33 -11.50
C HIS A 15 12.34 5.77 -12.46
N ALA A 16 12.76 5.35 -13.65
CA ALA A 16 11.88 4.70 -14.60
C ALA A 16 11.54 3.27 -14.14
N ALA A 17 10.38 2.74 -14.54
CA ALA A 17 9.99 1.37 -14.24
C ALA A 17 10.98 0.31 -14.80
N SER A 18 11.74 0.66 -15.84
CA SER A 18 12.82 -0.18 -16.39
C SER A 18 14.02 -0.32 -15.44
N GLU A 19 14.19 0.62 -14.50
CA GLU A 19 15.23 0.59 -13.46
C GLU A 19 14.71 -0.18 -12.24
N PHE A 20 14.40 -1.46 -12.46
CA PHE A 20 13.61 -2.30 -11.55
C PHE A 20 14.00 -2.16 -10.08
N PHE A 21 15.28 -2.28 -9.75
CA PHE A 21 15.75 -2.23 -8.35
C PHE A 21 15.59 -0.85 -7.71
N ALA A 22 15.89 0.22 -8.46
CA ALA A 22 15.78 1.59 -7.96
C ALA A 22 14.31 1.97 -7.80
N TYR A 23 13.48 1.70 -8.83
CA TYR A 23 12.04 1.91 -8.82
C TYR A 23 11.34 1.15 -7.69
N GLU A 24 11.68 -0.14 -7.50
CA GLU A 24 11.10 -0.97 -6.44
C GLU A 24 11.50 -0.44 -5.04
N THR A 25 12.75 -0.02 -4.88
CA THR A 25 13.25 0.52 -3.61
C THR A 25 12.61 1.85 -3.26
N GLU A 26 12.45 2.75 -4.23
CA GLU A 26 11.70 3.99 -4.06
C GLU A 26 10.25 3.74 -3.68
N CYS A 27 9.56 2.86 -4.41
CA CYS A 27 8.18 2.50 -4.14
C CYS A 27 8.01 1.96 -2.71
N ARG A 28 8.90 1.06 -2.27
CA ARG A 28 8.91 0.57 -0.88
C ARG A 28 9.11 1.68 0.14
N ASN A 29 10.06 2.58 -0.09
CA ASN A 29 10.34 3.68 0.83
C ASN A 29 9.16 4.66 0.94
N ALA A 30 8.51 4.95 -0.19
CA ALA A 30 7.34 5.81 -0.27
C ALA A 30 6.12 5.20 0.45
N LEU A 31 5.88 3.89 0.30
CA LEU A 31 4.71 3.21 0.88
C LEU A 31 4.89 2.79 2.34
N ARG A 32 6.13 2.56 2.79
CA ARG A 32 6.43 2.11 4.17
C ARG A 32 5.76 2.94 5.27
N PRO A 33 5.85 4.29 5.30
CA PRO A 33 5.21 5.07 6.36
C PRO A 33 3.68 4.95 6.36
N LEU A 34 3.07 4.88 5.17
CA LEU A 34 1.62 4.72 5.02
C LEU A 34 1.15 3.36 5.53
N LEU A 35 1.87 2.29 5.18
CA LEU A 35 1.58 0.94 5.65
C LEU A 35 1.71 0.84 7.17
N THR A 36 2.76 1.41 7.75
CA THR A 36 2.94 1.43 9.21
C THR A 36 1.81 2.17 9.92
N SER A 37 1.38 3.32 9.39
CA SER A 37 0.26 4.08 9.95
C SER A 37 -1.05 3.30 9.88
N LEU A 38 -1.33 2.62 8.77
CA LEU A 38 -2.54 1.81 8.62
C LEU A 38 -2.57 0.63 9.59
N LEU A 39 -1.43 -0.04 9.79
CA LEU A 39 -1.30 -1.12 10.77
C LEU A 39 -1.46 -0.61 12.21
N ASP A 40 -0.95 0.58 12.51
CA ASP A 40 -1.09 1.22 13.83
C ASP A 40 -2.55 1.59 14.14
N MET A 41 -3.27 2.11 13.14
CA MET A 41 -4.71 2.36 13.25
C MET A 41 -5.51 1.07 13.47
N ALA A 42 -5.17 -0.01 12.75
CA ALA A 42 -5.80 -1.30 12.94
C ALA A 42 -5.55 -1.84 14.36
N GLU A 43 -4.32 -1.76 14.84
CA GLU A 43 -3.96 -2.19 16.19
C GLU A 43 -4.66 -1.35 17.28
N SER A 44 -4.73 -0.02 17.09
CA SER A 44 -5.45 0.89 17.99
C SER A 44 -6.96 0.62 18.05
N ALA A 45 -7.54 0.09 16.97
CA ALA A 45 -8.92 -0.38 16.94
C ALA A 45 -9.11 -1.78 17.57
N GLY A 46 -8.04 -2.40 18.08
CA GLY A 46 -8.05 -3.71 18.76
C GLY A 46 -7.72 -4.90 17.87
N TRP A 47 -7.32 -4.70 16.61
CA TRP A 47 -6.96 -5.80 15.72
C TRP A 47 -5.55 -6.34 16.01
N ASN A 48 -5.35 -7.65 15.81
CA ASN A 48 -4.01 -8.20 15.84
C ASN A 48 -3.19 -7.68 14.64
N ARG A 49 -2.03 -7.09 14.89
CA ARG A 49 -1.16 -6.50 13.86
C ARG A 49 -0.75 -7.47 12.75
N ARG A 50 -0.50 -8.76 13.08
CA ARG A 50 -0.13 -9.78 12.08
C ARG A 50 -1.32 -10.13 11.19
N THR A 51 -2.51 -10.29 11.79
CA THR A 51 -3.75 -10.51 11.05
C THR A 51 -4.02 -9.35 10.10
N ALA A 52 -3.95 -8.11 10.61
CA ALA A 52 -4.11 -6.91 9.79
C ALA A 52 -3.14 -6.87 8.60
N ALA A 53 -1.86 -7.18 8.82
CA ALA A 53 -0.87 -7.25 7.75
C ALA A 53 -1.21 -8.30 6.68
N SER A 54 -1.57 -9.53 7.07
CA SER A 54 -1.98 -10.56 6.12
C SER A 54 -3.25 -10.20 5.34
N THR A 55 -4.22 -9.56 6.00
CA THR A 55 -5.43 -9.05 5.36
C THR A 55 -5.11 -7.96 4.34
N LEU A 56 -4.21 -7.02 4.66
CA LEU A 56 -3.79 -5.98 3.72
C LEU A 56 -3.12 -6.56 2.48
N MET A 57 -2.24 -7.56 2.63
CA MET A 57 -1.64 -8.27 1.49
C MET A 57 -2.71 -8.93 0.61
N PHE A 58 -3.68 -9.61 1.23
CA PHE A 58 -4.78 -10.26 0.52
C PHE A 58 -5.66 -9.25 -0.22
N LEU A 59 -6.02 -8.13 0.42
CA LEU A 59 -6.80 -7.06 -0.20
C LEU A 59 -6.06 -6.42 -1.39
N ALA A 60 -4.74 -6.22 -1.28
CA ALA A 60 -3.94 -5.71 -2.38
C ALA A 60 -3.95 -6.66 -3.58
N ALA A 61 -3.76 -7.97 -3.34
CA ALA A 61 -3.80 -8.98 -4.40
C ALA A 61 -5.20 -9.07 -5.05
N GLN A 62 -6.27 -9.05 -4.26
CA GLN A 62 -7.64 -9.04 -4.77
C GLN A 62 -7.94 -7.81 -5.64
N ASN A 63 -7.48 -6.64 -5.23
CA ASN A 63 -7.68 -5.41 -6.00
C ASN A 63 -7.03 -5.48 -7.39
N LEU A 64 -5.80 -6.03 -7.47
CA LEU A 64 -5.11 -6.25 -8.75
C LEU A 64 -5.82 -7.29 -9.62
N SER A 65 -6.33 -8.37 -9.02
CA SER A 65 -7.08 -9.41 -9.74
C SER A 65 -8.40 -8.88 -10.29
N ALA A 66 -9.16 -8.12 -9.49
CA ALA A 66 -10.41 -7.51 -9.92
C ALA A 66 -10.18 -6.48 -11.04
N ALA A 67 -9.13 -5.65 -10.93
CA ALA A 67 -8.75 -4.71 -11.99
C ALA A 67 -8.36 -5.43 -13.30
N SER A 68 -7.71 -6.59 -13.20
CA SER A 68 -7.34 -7.41 -14.37
C SER A 68 -8.54 -8.08 -15.03
N ALA A 69 -9.54 -8.51 -14.24
CA ALA A 69 -10.77 -9.09 -14.77
C ALA A 69 -11.63 -8.05 -15.54
N ALA A 70 -11.64 -6.81 -15.06
CA ALA A 70 -12.36 -5.72 -15.72
C ALA A 70 -11.74 -5.32 -17.07
N SER A 71 -10.42 -5.43 -17.22
CA SER A 71 -9.71 -5.10 -18.47
C SER A 71 -9.69 -6.22 -19.51
N ALA A 72 -10.02 -7.46 -19.14
CA ALA A 72 -10.13 -8.59 -20.07
C ALA A 72 -11.54 -8.78 -20.67
N GLY A 73 -12.53 -8.00 -20.22
CA GLY A 73 -13.93 -8.07 -20.69
C GLY A 73 -14.34 -6.98 -21.69
N GLY A 74 -13.38 -6.32 -22.34
CA GLY A 74 -13.60 -5.23 -23.32
C GLY A 74 -13.31 -5.64 -24.75
#